data_AF-A0A918DWS9-F1
#
_entry.id   AF-A0A918DWS9-F1
#
_cell.length_a   1.000
_cell.length_b   1.000
_cell.length_c   1.000
_cell.angle_alpha   90.00
_cell.angle_beta   90.00
_cell.angle_gamma   90.00
#
_symmetry.space_group_name_H-M   'P 1'
#
loop_
_entity.id
_entity.type
_entity.pdbx_description
1 polymer ?
#
loop_
_entity_poly.entity_id
_entity_poly.type
_entity_poly.pdbx_seq_one_letter_code
_entity_poly.pdbx_strand_id
1 'polypeptide(L)'
;MEGIYPVKAGALAEGGQLLERRLEEILGNGVERVILGCTEIPVALEQLDGRHRAFAVDATGALADACIDWHRNLKTSGRAA
;
A
#
# COMPACT_ATOMS: atom_id res chain seq x y z
N MET A 1 -14.29 -11.05 1.11
CA MET A 1 -13.55 -10.10 0.24
C MET A 1 -12.41 -10.88 -0.40
N GLU A 2 -12.46 -11.05 -1.72
CA GLU A 2 -11.74 -12.12 -2.41
C GLU A 2 -10.23 -11.87 -2.51
N GLY A 3 -9.74 -10.63 -2.64
CA GLY A 3 -8.30 -10.35 -2.70
C GLY A 3 -7.58 -10.35 -1.35
N ILE A 4 -8.18 -9.74 -0.31
CA ILE A 4 -7.50 -9.47 0.98
C ILE A 4 -7.41 -10.70 1.88
N TYR A 5 -8.49 -11.48 1.97
CA TYR A 5 -8.54 -12.61 2.90
C TYR A 5 -7.54 -13.74 2.57
N PRO A 6 -7.30 -14.09 1.30
CA PRO A 6 -6.22 -15.03 0.95
C PRO A 6 -4.84 -14.53 1.38
N VAL A 7 -4.53 -13.24 1.18
CA VAL A 7 -3.26 -12.63 1.65
C VAL A 7 -3.13 -12.78 3.16
N LYS A 8 -4.20 -12.48 3.90
CA LYS A 8 -4.27 -12.65 5.35
C LYS A 8 -4.07 -14.10 5.80
N ALA A 9 -4.43 -15.07 4.97
CA ALA A 9 -4.23 -16.51 5.19
C ALA A 9 -2.85 -17.02 4.71
N GLY A 10 -2.00 -16.14 4.18
CA GLY A 10 -0.67 -16.49 3.65
C GLY A 10 -0.66 -16.91 2.17
N ALA A 11 -1.81 -16.94 1.50
CA ALA A 11 -1.92 -17.22 0.07
C ALA A 11 -1.62 -15.96 -0.77
N LEU A 12 -0.36 -15.48 -0.69
CA LEU A 12 0.06 -14.20 -1.26
C LEU A 12 -0.08 -14.14 -2.79
N ALA A 13 0.27 -15.20 -3.50
CA ALA A 13 0.20 -15.24 -4.96
C ALA A 13 -1.24 -15.18 -5.47
N GLU A 14 -2.14 -15.97 -4.88
CA GLU A 14 -3.57 -15.99 -5.22
C GLU A 14 -4.22 -14.64 -4.91
N GLY A 15 -4.02 -14.13 -3.69
CA GLY A 15 -4.55 -12.83 -3.28
C GLY A 15 -3.99 -11.68 -4.12
N GLY A 16 -2.69 -11.71 -4.42
CA GLY A 16 -2.02 -10.74 -5.28
C GLY A 16 -2.62 -10.70 -6.69
N GLN A 17 -2.83 -11.85 -7.32
CA GLN A 17 -3.44 -11.90 -8.66
C GLN A 17 -4.87 -11.33 -8.68
N LEU A 18 -5.66 -11.58 -7.64
CA LEU A 18 -7.00 -11.02 -7.50
C LEU A 18 -6.95 -9.49 -7.33
N LEU A 19 -6.01 -8.98 -6.53
CA LEU A 19 -5.82 -7.56 -6.29
C LEU A 19 -5.28 -6.82 -7.52
N GLU A 20 -4.35 -7.41 -8.27
CA GLU A 20 -3.78 -6.84 -9.49
C GLU A 20 -4.84 -6.68 -10.59
N ARG A 21 -5.69 -7.71 -10.80
CA ARG A 21 -6.83 -7.61 -11.73
C ARG A 21 -7.76 -6.47 -11.35
N ARG A 22 -8.04 -6.34 -10.04
CA ARG A 22 -8.91 -5.27 -9.56
C ARG A 22 -8.28 -3.89 -9.75
N LEU A 23 -6.97 -3.77 -9.56
CA LEU A 23 -6.22 -2.54 -9.81
C LEU A 23 -6.28 -2.16 -11.30
N GLU A 24 -6.10 -3.12 -12.20
CA GLU A 24 -6.21 -2.94 -13.65
C GLU A 24 -7.62 -2.47 -14.06
N GLU A 25 -8.69 -3.11 -13.55
CA GLU A 25 -10.08 -2.69 -13.80
C GLU A 25 -10.34 -1.24 -13.35
N ILE A 26 -9.88 -0.89 -12.15
CA ILE A 26 -10.07 0.44 -11.58
C ILE A 26 -9.36 1.47 -12.46
N LEU A 27 -8.08 1.24 -12.81
CA LEU A 27 -7.32 2.12 -13.70
C LEU A 27 -7.96 2.23 -15.10
N GLY A 28 -8.49 1.14 -15.63
CA GLY A 28 -9.23 1.12 -16.91
C GLY A 28 -10.50 1.97 -16.92
N ASN A 29 -11.07 2.28 -15.75
CA ASN A 29 -12.21 3.19 -15.60
C ASN A 29 -11.82 4.67 -15.55
N GLY A 30 -10.54 5.01 -15.77
CA GLY A 30 -10.06 6.39 -15.93
C GLY A 30 -9.67 7.10 -14.64
N VAL A 31 -9.50 6.38 -13.52
CA VAL A 31 -8.87 6.97 -12.32
C VAL A 31 -7.37 7.08 -12.51
N GLU A 32 -6.83 8.20 -12.06
CA GLU A 32 -5.41 8.53 -12.20
C GLU A 32 -4.52 7.80 -11.19
N ARG A 33 -5.06 7.53 -9.99
CA ARG A 33 -4.35 6.92 -8.86
C ARG A 33 -5.28 6.06 -8.02
N VAL A 34 -4.73 5.05 -7.36
CA VAL A 34 -5.46 4.13 -6.46
C VAL A 34 -4.82 4.08 -5.09
N ILE A 35 -5.60 4.32 -4.03
CA ILE A 35 -5.14 4.19 -2.65
C ILE A 35 -5.17 2.72 -2.24
N LEU A 36 -4.03 2.18 -1.82
CA LEU A 36 -3.93 0.85 -1.21
C LEU A 36 -4.39 0.97 0.25
N GLY A 37 -5.71 1.00 0.45
CA GLY A 37 -6.33 1.34 1.73
C GLY A 37 -6.32 0.24 2.81
N CYS A 38 -5.78 -0.94 2.50
CA CYS A 38 -5.62 -2.02 3.46
C CYS A 38 -4.16 -2.50 3.48
N THR A 39 -3.65 -2.81 4.67
CA THR A 39 -2.24 -3.16 4.89
C THR A 39 -1.80 -4.43 4.17
N GLU A 40 -2.72 -5.32 3.82
CA GLU A 40 -2.46 -6.55 3.05
C GLU A 40 -2.16 -6.26 1.58
N ILE A 41 -2.71 -5.20 1.00
CA ILE A 41 -2.64 -4.95 -0.44
C ILE A 41 -1.19 -4.66 -0.87
N PRO A 42 -0.42 -3.76 -0.22
CA PRO A 42 0.98 -3.54 -0.55
C PRO A 42 1.82 -4.83 -0.48
N VAL A 43 1.60 -5.66 0.55
CA VAL A 43 2.31 -6.93 0.76
C VAL A 43 2.07 -7.90 -0.40
N ALA A 44 0.84 -8.00 -0.87
CA ALA A 44 0.48 -8.90 -1.96
C ALA A 44 1.00 -8.42 -3.32
N LEU A 45 0.93 -7.11 -3.59
CA LEU A 45 1.39 -6.52 -4.85
C LEU A 45 2.91 -6.51 -4.98
N GLU A 46 3.65 -6.52 -3.86
CA GLU A 46 5.12 -6.69 -3.87
C GLU A 46 5.60 -8.05 -4.38
N GLN A 47 4.74 -9.07 -4.33
CA GLN A 47 5.04 -10.38 -4.90
C GLN A 47 4.88 -10.43 -6.42
N LEU A 48 4.34 -9.36 -7.02
CA LEU A 48 4.10 -9.23 -8.45
C LEU A 48 5.07 -8.22 -9.07
N ASP A 49 5.25 -8.28 -10.39
CA ASP A 49 6.20 -7.44 -11.14
C ASP A 49 5.84 -5.93 -11.20
N GLY A 50 4.98 -5.45 -10.30
CA GLY A 50 4.81 -4.02 -9.99
C GLY A 50 4.30 -3.15 -11.14
N ARG A 51 3.68 -3.73 -12.17
CA ARG A 51 3.26 -3.02 -13.41
C ARG A 51 2.44 -1.76 -13.12
N HIS A 52 1.55 -1.83 -12.14
CA HIS A 52 0.65 -0.73 -11.78
C HIS A 52 1.10 0.05 -10.53
N ARG A 53 2.28 -0.25 -9.97
CA ARG A 53 2.79 0.38 -8.73
C ARG A 53 2.92 1.89 -8.85
N ALA A 54 3.25 2.40 -10.05
CA ALA A 54 3.36 3.84 -10.31
C ALA A 54 2.04 4.60 -10.08
N PHE A 55 0.90 3.92 -10.23
CA PHE A 55 -0.42 4.52 -10.03
C PHE A 55 -0.96 4.30 -8.61
N ALA A 56 -0.27 3.52 -7.79
CA ALA A 56 -0.68 3.25 -6.42
C ALA A 56 -0.23 4.34 -5.44
N VAL A 57 -0.96 4.49 -4.34
CA VAL A 57 -0.59 5.24 -3.13
C VAL A 57 -0.68 4.28 -1.96
N ASP A 58 0.46 3.88 -1.40
CA ASP A 58 0.51 3.00 -0.23
C ASP A 58 0.19 3.78 1.05
N ALA A 59 -0.96 3.50 1.64
CA ALA A 59 -1.38 4.12 2.91
C ALA A 59 -0.48 3.70 4.08
N THR A 60 0.12 2.51 4.03
CA THR A 60 1.03 2.00 5.07
C THR A 60 2.35 2.76 5.04
N GLY A 61 2.96 2.89 3.86
CA GLY A 61 4.14 3.72 3.65
C GLY A 61 3.91 5.17 4.05
N ALA A 62 2.80 5.77 3.63
CA ALA A 62 2.45 7.15 3.99
C ALA A 62 2.32 7.36 5.51
N LEU A 63 1.72 6.40 6.22
CA LEU A 63 1.64 6.43 7.69
C LEU A 63 3.02 6.30 8.33
N ALA A 64 3.86 5.40 7.83
CA ALA A 64 5.22 5.21 8.33
C ALA A 64 6.06 6.49 8.20
N ASP A 65 6.00 7.14 7.03
CA ASP A 65 6.67 8.42 6.78
C ASP A 65 6.20 9.51 7.77
N ALA A 66 4.89 9.64 7.96
CA ALA A 66 4.32 10.59 8.92
C ALA A 66 4.79 10.33 10.37
N CYS A 67 4.87 9.05 10.78
CA CYS A 67 5.40 8.68 12.10
C CYS A 67 6.89 9.02 12.26
N ILE A 68 7.69 8.79 11.22
CA ILE A 68 9.12 9.12 11.21
C ILE A 68 9.31 10.64 11.33
N ASP A 69 8.58 11.42 10.55
CA ASP A 69 8.64 12.88 10.57
C ASP A 69 8.21 13.44 11.91
N TRP A 70 7.12 12.93 12.48
CA TRP A 70 6.67 13.29 13.82
C TRP A 70 7.77 13.04 14.87
N HIS A 71 8.36 11.85 14.87
CA HIS A 71 9.43 11.51 15.81
C HIS A 71 10.68 12.40 15.61
N ARG A 72 11.07 12.69 14.37
CA ARG A 72 12.21 13.59 14.07
C ARG A 72 11.96 15.01 14.58
N ASN A 73 10.74 15.51 14.45
CA ASN A 73 10.33 16.84 14.91
C ASN A 73 10.30 16.95 16.45
N LEU A 74 10.03 15.86 17.17
CA LEU A 74 10.19 15.82 18.62
C LEU A 74 11.66 15.96 19.05
N LYS A 75 12.59 15.34 18.31
CA LYS A 75 14.04 15.42 18.61
C LYS A 75 14.62 16.80 18.34
N THR A 76 14.09 17.56 17.39
CA THR A 76 14.50 18.94 17.15
C THR A 76 13.89 19.91 18.16
N SER A 77 12.64 19.69 18.57
CA SER A 77 11.95 20.52 19.57
C SER A 77 12.49 20.32 21.00
N GLY A 78 13.01 19.13 21.32
CA GLY A 78 13.57 18.81 22.64
C GLY A 78 15.06 19.18 22.84
N ARG A 79 15.72 19.81 21.86
CA ARG A 79 17.14 20.20 21.93
C ARG A 79 17.36 21.68 22.28
N ALA A 80 16.28 22.41 22.56
CA ALA A 80 16.28 23.75 23.13
C ALA A 80 15.91 23.69 24.61
N ALA A 81 16.78 23.09 25.42
CA ALA A 81 16.80 23.22 26.88
C ALA A 81 18.25 23.04 27.36
#